data_AF-A0A9E5ELU2-F1
#
_entry.id   AF-A0A9E5ELU2-F1
#
_cell.length_a   1.000
_cell.length_b   1.000
_cell.length_c   1.000
_cell.angle_alpha   90.00
_cell.angle_beta   90.00
_cell.angle_gamma   90.00
#
_symmetry.space_group_name_H-M   'P 1'
#
loop_
_entity.id
_entity.type
_entity.pdbx_description
1 polymer ?
#
loop_
_entity_poly.entity_id
_entity_poly.type
_entity_poly.pdbx_seq_one_letter_code
_entity_poly.pdbx_strand_id
1 'polypeptide(L)'
;SATMIRDLEAGEIDVALLWGPIAGYYVKNAKTRLKLAPIQETSGTRMAFRVAFGVRHSDQIWKRDLNQFISQNKSELEKILIDYGVPLIDENGALLKKN
;
A
#
# COMPACT_ATOMS: atom_id res chain seq x y z
N SER A 1 -8.58 -5.87 10.32
CA SER A 1 -7.49 -4.86 10.35
C SER A 1 -7.57 -3.94 11.55
N ALA A 2 -8.68 -3.21 11.79
CA ALA A 2 -8.83 -2.33 12.95
C ALA A 2 -8.60 -3.05 14.30
N THR A 3 -9.15 -4.25 14.47
CA THR A 3 -8.97 -5.10 15.66
C THR A 3 -7.49 -5.40 15.90
N MET A 4 -6.75 -5.91 14.90
CA MET A 4 -5.31 -6.20 15.04
C MET A 4 -4.48 -4.97 15.42
N ILE A 5 -4.84 -3.78 14.94
CA ILE A 5 -4.14 -2.54 15.31
C ILE A 5 -4.43 -2.19 16.77
N ARG A 6 -5.70 -2.26 17.19
CA ARG A 6 -6.08 -2.02 18.59
C ARG A 6 -5.39 -3.00 19.53
N ASP A 7 -5.37 -4.28 19.18
CA ASP A 7 -4.76 -5.33 20.00
C ASP A 7 -3.22 -5.15 20.07
N LEU A 8 -2.59 -4.66 18.98
CA LEU A 8 -1.18 -4.25 18.95
C LEU A 8 -0.93 -3.03 19.84
N GLU A 9 -1.81 -2.02 19.82
CA GLU A 9 -1.72 -0.84 20.71
C GLU A 9 -1.96 -1.21 22.19
N ALA A 10 -2.79 -2.22 22.45
CA ALA A 10 -3.07 -2.74 23.78
C ALA A 10 -1.99 -3.70 24.31
N GLY A 11 -1.05 -4.12 23.46
CA GLY A 11 -0.01 -5.10 23.80
C GLY A 11 -0.52 -6.54 23.93
N GLU A 12 -1.70 -6.85 23.38
CA GLU A 12 -2.23 -8.21 23.33
C GLU A 12 -1.52 -9.06 22.26
N ILE A 13 -1.01 -8.40 21.22
CA ILE A 13 -0.14 -9.00 20.20
C ILE A 13 1.11 -8.16 20.01
N ASP A 14 2.23 -8.82 19.72
CA ASP A 14 3.50 -8.13 19.45
C ASP A 14 3.65 -7.68 18.00
N VAL A 15 2.97 -8.39 17.06
CA VAL A 15 3.11 -8.19 15.62
C VAL A 15 1.78 -8.39 14.90
N ALA A 16 1.46 -7.50 13.97
CA ALA A 16 0.30 -7.59 13.08
C ALA A 16 0.73 -7.72 11.61
N LEU A 17 0.30 -8.79 10.94
CA LEU A 17 0.50 -8.97 9.49
C LEU A 17 -0.72 -8.43 8.74
N LEU A 18 -0.53 -7.35 8.00
CA LEU A 18 -1.61 -6.62 7.31
C LEU A 18 -1.19 -6.24 5.89
N TRP A 19 -2.17 -6.04 5.02
CA TRP A 19 -1.93 -5.50 3.68
C TRP A 19 -1.42 -4.06 3.77
N GLY A 20 -0.33 -3.76 3.04
CA GLY A 20 0.42 -2.50 3.13
C GLY A 20 -0.44 -1.23 3.13
N PRO A 21 -1.36 -1.02 2.18
CA PRO A 21 -2.22 0.17 2.15
C PRO A 21 -3.06 0.35 3.43
N ILE A 22 -3.57 -0.74 3.99
CA ILE A 22 -4.37 -0.70 5.22
C ILE A 22 -3.47 -0.46 6.43
N ALA A 23 -2.35 -1.18 6.53
CA ALA A 23 -1.39 -1.03 7.61
C ALA A 23 -0.85 0.42 7.69
N GLY A 24 -0.50 0.99 6.53
CA GLY A 24 0.02 2.34 6.41
C GLY A 24 -0.94 3.42 6.91
N TYR A 25 -2.21 3.32 6.55
CA TYR A 25 -3.25 4.21 7.06
C TYR A 25 -3.38 4.15 8.58
N TYR A 26 -3.47 2.94 9.16
CA TYR A 26 -3.62 2.81 10.60
C TYR A 26 -2.37 3.25 11.38
N VAL A 27 -1.17 2.90 10.90
CA VAL A 27 0.08 3.34 11.53
C VAL A 27 0.22 4.86 11.48
N LYS A 28 -0.20 5.52 10.40
CA LYS A 28 -0.21 6.99 10.30
C LYS A 28 -1.14 7.64 11.33
N ASN A 29 -2.24 6.99 11.69
CA ASN A 29 -3.28 7.53 12.59
C ASN A 29 -3.25 6.92 14.00
N ALA A 30 -2.27 6.06 14.31
CA ALA A 30 -2.16 5.39 15.59
C ALA A 30 -1.85 6.38 16.72
N LYS A 31 -2.35 6.09 17.92
CA LYS A 31 -2.05 6.91 19.10
C LYS A 31 -0.68 6.61 19.67
N THR A 32 -0.20 5.39 19.45
CA THR A 32 1.13 4.94 19.87
C THR A 32 2.10 4.90 18.69
N ARG A 33 3.40 4.88 18.99
CA ARG A 33 4.44 4.81 17.96
C ARG A 33 4.56 3.37 17.45
N LEU A 34 3.86 3.07 16.36
CA LEU A 34 3.98 1.80 15.65
C LEU A 34 5.06 1.87 14.55
N LYS A 35 5.71 0.73 14.27
CA LYS A 35 6.68 0.60 13.17
C LYS A 35 6.06 -0.26 12.06
N LEU A 36 6.08 0.25 10.83
CA LEU A 36 5.72 -0.49 9.63
C LEU A 36 6.97 -1.01 8.94
N ALA A 37 6.99 -2.31 8.60
CA ALA A 37 8.06 -2.94 7.83
C ALA A 37 7.44 -3.86 6.75
N PRO A 38 7.92 -3.81 5.49
CA PRO A 38 7.49 -4.76 4.46
C PRO A 38 7.94 -6.18 4.82
N ILE A 39 7.10 -7.15 4.46
CA ILE A 39 7.46 -8.56 4.51
C ILE A 39 8.30 -8.86 3.27
N GLN A 40 9.51 -9.36 3.47
CA GLN A 40 10.36 -9.79 2.36
C GLN A 40 9.77 -11.03 1.70
N GLU A 41 9.85 -11.07 0.37
CA GLU A 41 9.46 -12.25 -0.40
C GLU A 41 10.42 -13.41 -0.09
N THR A 42 9.86 -14.62 0.02
CA THR A 42 10.63 -15.85 0.16
C THR A 42 10.47 -16.70 -1.10
N SER A 43 11.34 -17.68 -1.30
CA SER A 43 11.26 -18.56 -2.47
C SER A 43 9.86 -19.19 -2.59
N GLY A 44 9.16 -18.89 -3.68
CA GLY A 44 7.82 -19.40 -3.96
C GLY A 44 6.65 -18.60 -3.36
N THR A 45 6.89 -17.56 -2.55
CA THR A 45 5.80 -16.75 -1.96
C THR A 45 5.96 -15.27 -2.25
N ARG A 46 5.01 -14.72 -2.99
CA ARG A 46 4.94 -13.28 -3.29
C ARG A 46 4.29 -12.53 -2.14
N MET A 47 4.91 -11.43 -1.73
CA MET A 47 4.38 -10.50 -0.71
C MET A 47 4.16 -9.09 -1.29
N ALA A 48 4.74 -8.80 -2.47
CA ALA A 48 4.57 -7.56 -3.20
C ALA A 48 3.66 -7.75 -4.43
N PHE A 49 2.61 -6.91 -4.49
CA PHE A 49 1.61 -6.95 -5.54
C PHE A 49 1.41 -5.55 -6.15
N ARG A 50 1.30 -5.50 -7.48
CA ARG A 50 0.88 -4.29 -8.20
C ARG A 50 -0.64 -4.17 -8.10
N VAL A 51 -1.11 -2.98 -7.76
CA VAL A 51 -2.55 -2.64 -7.74
C VAL A 51 -2.87 -1.87 -9.01
N ALA A 52 -3.96 -2.24 -9.68
CA ALA A 52 -4.40 -1.61 -10.91
C ALA A 52 -5.92 -1.42 -10.91
N PHE A 53 -6.40 -0.48 -11.73
CA PHE A 53 -7.81 -0.31 -11.98
C PHE A 53 -8.32 -1.41 -12.92
N GLY A 54 -9.45 -2.01 -12.58
CA GLY A 54 -10.15 -2.97 -13.43
C GLY A 54 -11.19 -2.28 -14.33
N VAL A 55 -11.23 -2.66 -15.60
CA VAL A 55 -12.26 -2.24 -16.58
C VAL A 55 -12.82 -3.46 -17.29
N ARG A 56 -13.99 -3.35 -17.94
CA ARG A 56 -14.56 -4.46 -18.70
C ARG A 56 -13.67 -4.80 -19.89
N HIS A 57 -13.66 -6.07 -20.31
CA HIS A 57 -12.86 -6.52 -21.45
C HIS A 57 -13.21 -5.81 -22.77
N SER A 58 -14.46 -5.38 -22.97
CA SER A 58 -14.88 -4.62 -24.15
C SER A 58 -14.33 -3.17 -24.17
N ASP A 59 -14.01 -2.60 -23.02
CA ASP A 59 -13.83 -1.15 -22.86
C ASP A 59 -12.38 -0.72 -23.12
N GLN A 60 -11.85 -1.08 -24.30
CA GLN A 60 -10.43 -0.86 -24.63
C GLN A 60 -10.06 0.62 -24.76
N ILE A 61 -10.98 1.46 -25.26
CA ILE A 61 -10.78 2.91 -25.34
C ILE A 61 -10.69 3.49 -23.93
N TRP A 62 -11.63 3.14 -23.05
CA TRP A 62 -11.62 3.58 -21.66
C TRP A 62 -10.35 3.13 -20.92
N LYS A 63 -9.89 1.89 -21.14
CA LYS A 63 -8.62 1.41 -20.60
C LYS A 63 -7.44 2.30 -21.00
N ARG A 64 -7.40 2.73 -22.27
CA ARG A 64 -6.34 3.60 -22.80
C ARG A 64 -6.40 4.99 -22.18
N ASP A 65 -7.59 5.57 -22.12
CA ASP A 65 -7.80 6.90 -21.54
C ASP A 65 -7.44 6.92 -20.05
N LEU A 66 -7.82 5.88 -19.31
CA LEU A 66 -7.45 5.71 -17.90
C LEU A 66 -5.93 5.57 -17.70
N ASN A 67 -5.25 4.80 -18.55
CA ASN A 67 -3.79 4.69 -18.50
C ASN A 67 -3.11 6.02 -18.81
N GLN A 68 -3.62 6.78 -19.79
CA GLN A 68 -3.10 8.10 -20.11
C GLN A 68 -3.27 9.06 -18.93
N PHE A 69 -4.45 9.08 -18.31
CA PHE A 69 -4.73 9.87 -17.11
C PHE A 69 -3.77 9.52 -15.96
N ILE A 70 -3.58 8.23 -15.66
CA ILE A 70 -2.67 7.78 -14.59
C ILE A 70 -1.24 8.21 -14.90
N SER A 71 -0.80 8.08 -16.16
CA SER A 71 0.55 8.47 -16.55
C SER A 71 0.79 9.97 -16.43
N GLN A 72 -0.21 10.79 -16.76
CA GLN A 72 -0.12 12.25 -16.71
C GLN A 72 -0.16 12.79 -15.28
N ASN A 73 -0.82 12.09 -14.35
CA ASN A 73 -1.05 12.52 -12.96
C ASN A 73 -0.31 11.65 -11.95
N LYS A 74 0.77 10.95 -12.37
CA LYS A 74 1.46 9.96 -11.54
C LYS A 74 1.91 10.55 -10.20
N SER A 75 2.54 11.73 -10.24
CA SER A 75 3.08 12.40 -9.05
C SER A 75 1.98 12.77 -8.06
N GLU A 76 0.85 13.29 -8.55
CA GLU A 76 -0.31 13.67 -7.74
C GLU A 76 -0.98 12.44 -7.12
N LEU A 77 -1.12 11.35 -7.88
CA LEU A 77 -1.65 10.09 -7.39
C LEU A 77 -0.73 9.47 -6.31
N GLU A 78 0.58 9.45 -6.55
CA GLU A 78 1.56 8.99 -5.56
C GLU A 78 1.52 9.85 -4.29
N LYS A 79 1.37 11.17 -4.43
CA LYS A 79 1.18 12.07 -3.29
C LYS A 79 -0.05 11.71 -2.48
N ILE A 80 -1.20 11.47 -3.11
CA ILE A 80 -2.41 11.03 -2.41
C ILE A 80 -2.16 9.73 -1.64
N LEU A 81 -1.50 8.75 -2.27
CA LEU A 81 -1.18 7.48 -1.61
C LEU A 81 -0.28 7.69 -0.37
N ILE A 82 0.77 8.50 -0.51
CA ILE A 82 1.69 8.86 0.59
C ILE A 82 0.94 9.62 1.70
N ASP A 83 0.04 10.53 1.33
CA ASP A 83 -0.80 11.30 2.26
C ASP A 83 -1.80 10.40 2.99
N TYR A 84 -2.22 9.27 2.44
CA TYR A 84 -2.99 8.25 3.16
C TYR A 84 -2.11 7.28 3.95
N GLY A 85 -0.78 7.43 3.89
CA GLY A 85 0.18 6.56 4.57
C GLY A 85 0.48 5.26 3.84
N VAL A 86 0.03 5.09 2.59
CA VAL A 86 0.26 3.88 1.80
C VAL A 86 1.76 3.70 1.51
N PRO A 87 2.36 2.56 1.87
CA PRO A 87 3.74 2.27 1.53
C PRO A 87 3.88 1.99 0.04
N LEU A 88 4.62 2.84 -0.67
CA LEU A 88 4.99 2.60 -2.07
C LEU A 88 6.28 1.79 -2.13
N ILE A 89 6.34 0.84 -3.07
CA ILE A 89 7.48 -0.06 -3.27
C ILE A 89 8.03 0.05 -4.69
N ASP A 90 9.33 -0.18 -4.85
CA ASP A 90 9.99 -0.31 -6.14
C ASP A 90 9.80 -1.71 -6.74
N GLU A 91 10.43 -1.94 -7.91
CA GLU A 91 10.34 -3.22 -8.61
C GLU A 91 10.99 -4.39 -7.87
N ASN A 92 11.86 -4.10 -6.91
CA ASN A 92 12.54 -5.08 -6.06
C ASN A 92 11.76 -5.32 -4.75
N GLY A 93 10.59 -4.70 -4.58
CA GLY A 93 9.79 -4.78 -3.36
C GLY A 93 10.33 -3.94 -2.20
N ALA A 94 11.31 -3.07 -2.44
CA ALA A 94 11.84 -2.17 -1.42
C ALA A 94 10.98 -0.91 -1.30
N LEU A 95 10.84 -0.37 -0.08
CA LEU A 95 10.11 0.89 0.12
C LEU A 95 10.79 2.03 -0.63
N LEU A 96 9.98 2.82 -1.35
CA LEU A 96 10.43 4.10 -1.86
C LEU A 96 10.78 5.01 -0.68
N LYS A 97 11.99 5.59 -0.70
CA LYS A 97 12.41 6.54 0.32
C LYS A 97 11.56 7.80 0.20
N LYS A 98 11.01 8.27 1.32
CA LYS A 98 10.48 9.63 1.41
C LYS A 98 11.65 10.59 1.22
N ASN A 99 11.65 11.34 0.11
CA ASN A 99 12.47 12.54 -0.03
C ASN A 99 11.90 13.66 0.84
#